data_AF-A0A3B9NUC6-F1
#
_entry.id   AF-A0A3B9NUC6-F1
#
_cell.length_a   1.000
_cell.length_b   1.000
_cell.length_c   1.000
_cell.angle_alpha   90.00
_cell.angle_beta   90.00
_cell.angle_gamma   90.00
#
_symmetry.space_group_name_H-M   'P 1'
#
loop_
_entity.id
_entity.type
_entity.pdbx_description
1 polymer ?
#
loop_
_entity_poly.entity_id
_entity_poly.type
_entity_poly.pdbx_seq_one_letter_code
_entity_poly.pdbx_strand_id
1 'polypeptide(L)'
;NGADKALESMQQAWLDAGRAPNELKSNLFFLGAVLTGDEAEDEAKLMAQGGPLTAVMFHNLADEVGAMGGRNLPMGPLSNLLGDYLSAHDQYAPEDAKYLTNHRGHLMFVRPEETHISPELVRSTTLSGTESELITSLSALKAAGYTEVTIQLVHDHEAALEDWAKVFAQVA
;
A
#
# COMPACT_ATOMS: atom_id res chain seq x y z
N ASN A 1 12.21 12.45 0.49
CA ASN A 1 11.59 11.30 1.22
C ASN A 1 11.51 10.12 0.23
N GLY A 2 10.81 9.01 0.52
CA GLY A 2 10.72 7.86 -0.39
C GLY A 2 9.97 8.16 -1.71
N ALA A 3 8.91 8.96 -1.66
CA ALA A 3 8.13 9.35 -2.83
C ALA A 3 8.95 10.22 -3.80
N ASP A 4 9.77 11.15 -3.30
CA ASP A 4 10.62 11.99 -4.16
C ASP A 4 11.63 11.13 -4.94
N LYS A 5 12.28 10.19 -4.27
CA LYS A 5 13.24 9.26 -4.91
C LYS A 5 12.58 8.37 -5.96
N ALA A 6 11.34 7.92 -5.71
CA ALA A 6 10.58 7.14 -6.68
C ALA A 6 10.22 7.98 -7.92
N LEU A 7 9.86 9.25 -7.73
CA LEU A 7 9.58 10.17 -8.84
C LEU A 7 10.83 10.42 -9.68
N GLU A 8 11.95 10.72 -9.03
CA GLU A 8 13.26 10.91 -9.69
C GLU A 8 13.65 9.66 -10.49
N SER A 9 13.51 8.47 -9.89
CA SER A 9 13.80 7.21 -10.58
C SER A 9 12.89 6.98 -11.79
N MET A 10 11.60 7.32 -11.68
CA MET A 10 10.65 7.20 -12.76
C MET A 10 11.00 8.15 -13.92
N GLN A 11 11.31 9.41 -13.61
CA GLN A 11 11.70 10.42 -14.58
C GLN A 11 13.03 10.09 -15.26
N GLN A 12 14.00 9.54 -14.51
CA GLN A 12 15.26 9.09 -15.09
C GLN A 12 15.04 7.94 -16.08
N ALA A 13 14.20 6.95 -15.74
CA ALA A 13 13.86 5.86 -16.66
C ALA A 13 13.20 6.37 -17.95
N TRP A 14 12.41 7.45 -17.88
CA TRP A 14 11.82 8.09 -19.05
C TRP A 14 12.88 8.76 -19.93
N LEU A 15 13.80 9.51 -19.31
CA LEU A 15 14.91 10.17 -20.02
C LEU A 15 15.80 9.14 -20.72
N ASP A 16 16.12 8.04 -20.05
CA ASP A 16 16.91 6.94 -20.61
C ASP A 16 16.21 6.27 -21.81
N ALA A 17 14.88 6.27 -21.81
CA ALA A 17 14.05 5.83 -22.93
C ALA A 17 13.83 6.92 -24.02
N GLY A 18 14.48 8.09 -23.90
CA GLY A 18 14.36 9.20 -24.84
C GLY A 18 13.04 9.95 -24.75
N ARG A 19 12.34 9.88 -23.62
CA ARG A 19 11.06 10.56 -23.37
C ARG A 19 11.27 11.73 -22.42
N ALA A 20 10.78 12.90 -22.79
CA ALA A 20 10.86 14.05 -21.90
C ALA A 20 9.86 13.90 -20.72
N PRO A 21 10.18 14.36 -19.50
CA PRO A 21 9.33 14.12 -18.34
C PRO A 21 7.90 14.67 -18.44
N ASN A 22 7.68 15.68 -19.27
CA ASN A 22 6.36 16.25 -19.52
C ASN A 22 5.51 15.47 -20.53
N GLU A 23 6.06 14.44 -21.18
CA GLU A 23 5.35 13.59 -22.14
C GLU A 23 4.61 12.41 -21.49
N LEU A 24 4.90 12.13 -20.22
CA LEU A 24 4.37 11.00 -19.46
C LEU A 24 3.69 11.49 -18.17
N LYS A 25 2.97 10.56 -17.53
CA LYS A 25 2.29 10.80 -16.26
C LYS A 25 2.93 9.95 -15.18
N SER A 26 3.30 10.58 -14.07
CA SER A 26 3.78 9.88 -12.88
C SER A 26 2.57 9.54 -12.02
N ASN A 27 2.41 8.26 -11.71
CA ASN A 27 1.32 7.76 -10.88
C ASN A 27 1.86 7.10 -9.61
N LEU A 28 1.13 7.27 -8.50
CA LEU A 28 1.29 6.46 -7.30
C LEU A 28 0.02 5.66 -7.06
N PHE A 29 0.19 4.37 -6.80
CA PHE A 29 -0.89 3.44 -6.51
C PHE A 29 -1.00 3.21 -5.01
N PHE A 30 -2.21 3.34 -4.47
CA PHE A 30 -2.50 3.14 -3.06
C PHE A 30 -3.79 2.34 -2.86
N LEU A 31 -3.84 1.67 -1.72
CA LEU A 31 -5.08 1.40 -0.98
C LEU A 31 -5.03 2.23 0.30
N GLY A 32 -6.16 2.39 0.96
CA GLY A 32 -6.28 3.07 2.23
C GLY A 32 -7.71 3.45 2.55
N ALA A 33 -7.90 4.12 3.68
CA ALA A 33 -9.20 4.51 4.19
C ALA A 33 -9.25 6.00 4.57
N VAL A 34 -10.37 6.64 4.24
CA VAL A 34 -10.73 7.95 4.80
C VAL A 34 -11.39 7.75 6.16
N LEU A 35 -10.72 8.23 7.20
CA LEU A 35 -11.07 8.01 8.60
C LEU A 35 -12.08 9.06 9.10
N THR A 36 -13.03 8.62 9.92
CA THR A 36 -14.13 9.42 10.47
C THR A 36 -13.77 10.10 11.79
N GLY A 37 -12.75 9.60 12.49
CA GLY A 37 -12.37 10.04 13.83
C GLY A 37 -13.06 9.25 14.95
N ASP A 38 -13.93 8.28 14.62
CA ASP A 38 -14.40 7.27 15.56
C ASP A 38 -13.46 6.07 15.54
N GLU A 39 -12.87 5.72 16.69
CA GLU A 39 -11.81 4.71 16.79
C GLU A 39 -12.26 3.34 16.28
N ALA A 40 -13.44 2.87 16.68
CA ALA A 40 -13.92 1.53 16.30
C ALA A 40 -14.28 1.44 14.81
N GLU A 41 -14.91 2.50 14.27
CA GLU A 41 -15.20 2.59 12.84
C GLU A 41 -13.91 2.67 12.01
N ASP A 42 -12.94 3.46 12.47
CA ASP A 42 -11.67 3.68 11.79
C ASP A 42 -10.81 2.41 11.75
N GLU A 43 -10.73 1.65 12.84
CA GLU A 43 -10.04 0.37 12.85
C GLU A 43 -10.66 -0.63 11.87
N ALA A 44 -11.99 -0.71 11.83
CA ALA A 44 -12.70 -1.56 10.88
C ALA A 44 -12.46 -1.12 9.43
N LYS A 45 -12.52 0.19 9.16
CA LYS A 45 -12.24 0.76 7.83
C LYS A 45 -10.81 0.49 7.39
N LEU A 46 -9.83 0.67 8.27
CA LEU A 46 -8.42 0.39 7.99
C LEU A 46 -8.23 -1.06 7.55
N MET A 47 -8.71 -2.01 8.35
CA MET A 47 -8.55 -3.44 8.05
C MET A 47 -9.25 -3.84 6.74
N ALA A 48 -10.44 -3.31 6.50
CA ALA A 48 -11.22 -3.61 5.30
C ALA A 48 -10.62 -3.01 4.01
N GLN A 49 -10.22 -1.74 4.04
CA GLN A 49 -9.89 -0.98 2.83
C GLN A 49 -8.38 -0.86 2.59
N GLY A 50 -7.58 -0.74 3.65
CA GLY A 50 -6.11 -0.62 3.58
C GLY A 50 -5.39 -1.94 3.80
N GLY A 51 -5.92 -2.79 4.68
CA GLY A 51 -5.31 -4.07 5.08
C GLY A 51 -4.79 -4.93 3.93
N PRO A 52 -5.52 -5.08 2.80
CA PRO A 52 -5.03 -5.89 1.69
C PRO A 52 -3.70 -5.41 1.09
N LEU A 53 -3.40 -4.11 1.07
CA LEU A 53 -2.09 -3.61 0.60
C LEU A 53 -0.99 -3.87 1.62
N THR A 54 -1.29 -3.77 2.91
CA THR A 54 -0.35 -4.13 3.97
C THR A 54 0.02 -5.61 3.90
N ALA A 55 -0.92 -6.51 3.61
CA ALA A 55 -0.62 -7.93 3.37
C ALA A 55 0.35 -8.12 2.18
N VAL A 56 0.14 -7.38 1.09
CA VAL A 56 1.02 -7.41 -0.09
C VAL A 56 2.46 -7.02 0.23
N MET A 57 2.70 -6.10 1.17
CA MET A 57 4.06 -5.80 1.63
C MET A 57 4.76 -7.06 2.14
N PHE A 58 4.08 -7.88 2.94
CA PHE A 58 4.63 -9.16 3.43
C PHE A 58 4.76 -10.19 2.30
N HIS A 59 3.76 -10.30 1.42
CA HIS A 59 3.81 -11.20 0.26
C HIS A 59 5.09 -10.97 -0.56
N ASN A 60 5.38 -9.71 -0.87
CA ASN A 60 6.55 -9.33 -1.64
C ASN A 60 7.88 -9.61 -0.91
N LEU A 61 7.91 -9.48 0.41
CA LEU A 61 9.11 -9.75 1.23
C LEU A 61 9.40 -11.25 1.38
N ALA A 62 8.38 -12.11 1.27
CA ALA A 62 8.56 -13.55 1.20
C ALA A 62 9.07 -14.02 -0.16
N ASP A 63 8.79 -13.29 -1.24
CA ASP A 63 9.24 -13.64 -2.58
C ASP A 63 10.74 -13.35 -2.77
N GLU A 64 11.39 -14.27 -3.49
CA GLU A 64 12.81 -14.17 -3.83
C GLU A 64 13.06 -13.23 -5.04
N VAL A 65 12.00 -12.83 -5.75
CA VAL A 65 12.07 -12.07 -7.02
C VAL A 65 11.13 -10.86 -6.94
N GLY A 66 11.62 -9.67 -7.30
CA GLY A 66 10.82 -8.44 -7.41
C GLY A 66 11.51 -7.21 -6.81
N ALA A 67 10.94 -6.02 -7.04
CA ALA A 67 11.51 -4.74 -6.56
C ALA A 67 11.52 -4.61 -5.02
N MET A 68 10.68 -5.39 -4.34
CA MET A 68 10.59 -5.52 -2.89
C MET A 68 11.01 -6.92 -2.41
N GLY A 69 11.54 -7.75 -3.32
CA GLY A 69 11.96 -9.11 -3.02
C GLY A 69 13.19 -9.13 -2.12
N GLY A 70 13.17 -10.01 -1.13
CA GLY A 70 14.30 -10.25 -0.24
C GLY A 70 13.96 -10.07 1.23
N ARG A 71 14.31 -11.10 2.01
CA ARG A 71 14.16 -11.21 3.47
C ARG A 71 15.04 -10.23 4.28
N ASN A 72 15.57 -9.18 3.65
CA ASN A 72 16.57 -8.28 4.23
C ASN A 72 15.92 -6.96 4.66
N LEU A 73 15.14 -6.99 5.75
CA LEU A 73 14.77 -5.77 6.46
C LEU A 73 15.83 -5.40 7.51
N PRO A 74 16.09 -4.09 7.75
CA PRO A 74 16.84 -3.66 8.92
C PRO A 74 16.16 -4.13 10.21
N MET A 75 16.95 -4.40 11.26
CA MET A 75 16.43 -4.78 12.57
C MET A 75 15.46 -3.72 13.11
N GLY A 76 14.27 -4.15 13.54
CA GLY A 76 13.22 -3.28 14.06
C GLY A 76 11.89 -4.02 14.27
N PRO A 77 10.82 -3.34 14.74
CA PRO A 77 9.52 -3.97 14.99
C PRO A 77 8.96 -4.73 13.78
N LEU A 78 9.15 -4.19 12.57
CA LEU A 78 8.74 -4.84 11.32
C LEU A 78 9.51 -6.15 11.04
N SER A 79 10.75 -6.27 11.51
CA SER A 79 11.56 -7.49 11.35
C SER A 79 11.01 -8.65 12.18
N ASN A 80 10.42 -8.39 13.35
CA ASN A 80 9.80 -9.44 14.16
C ASN A 80 8.52 -9.94 13.50
N LEU A 81 7.66 -9.02 13.05
CA LEU A 81 6.43 -9.36 12.31
C LEU A 81 6.75 -10.13 11.02
N LEU A 82 7.81 -9.74 10.30
CA LEU A 82 8.28 -10.47 9.13
C LEU A 82 8.77 -11.88 9.50
N GLY A 83 9.48 -12.05 10.63
CA GLY A 83 9.94 -13.36 11.08
C GLY A 83 8.79 -14.32 11.38
N ASP A 84 7.75 -13.85 12.05
CA ASP A 84 6.54 -14.63 12.33
C ASP A 84 5.81 -15.00 11.03
N TYR A 85 5.68 -14.04 10.12
CA TYR A 85 5.08 -14.26 8.81
C TYR A 85 5.87 -15.29 7.96
N LEU A 86 7.19 -15.18 7.90
CA LEU A 86 8.06 -16.12 7.18
C LEU A 86 7.99 -17.53 7.77
N SER A 87 7.86 -17.64 9.09
CA SER A 87 7.70 -18.94 9.78
C SER A 87 6.40 -19.63 9.41
N ALA A 88 5.33 -18.88 9.16
CA ALA A 88 4.07 -19.41 8.64
C ALA A 88 4.16 -19.73 7.13
N HIS A 89 4.73 -18.82 6.34
CA HIS A 89 4.94 -18.99 4.90
C HIS A 89 5.76 -20.25 4.58
N ASP A 90 6.79 -20.57 5.38
CA ASP A 90 7.62 -21.75 5.15
C ASP A 90 6.85 -23.08 5.23
N GLN A 91 5.67 -23.08 5.86
CA GLN A 91 4.77 -24.23 5.99
C GLN A 91 3.72 -24.31 4.86
N TYR A 92 3.69 -23.35 3.93
CA TYR A 92 2.71 -23.35 2.83
C TYR A 92 2.94 -24.51 1.86
N ALA A 93 1.84 -24.99 1.27
CA ALA A 93 1.81 -26.09 0.32
C ALA A 93 1.09 -25.69 -0.99
N PRO A 94 1.48 -26.29 -2.13
CA PRO A 94 2.59 -27.22 -2.29
C PRO A 94 3.95 -26.50 -2.17
N GLU A 95 5.01 -27.24 -1.85
CA GLU A 95 6.34 -26.67 -1.56
C GLU A 95 6.91 -25.86 -2.75
N ASP A 96 6.63 -26.30 -3.98
CA ASP A 96 7.05 -25.68 -5.24
C ASP A 96 6.09 -24.59 -5.75
N ALA A 97 4.96 -24.35 -5.06
CA ALA A 97 4.02 -23.30 -5.41
C ALA A 97 3.45 -22.55 -4.19
N LYS A 98 4.29 -22.28 -3.19
CA LYS A 98 3.94 -21.49 -2.00
C LYS A 98 3.31 -20.14 -2.36
N TYR A 99 3.71 -19.55 -3.49
CA TYR A 99 3.16 -18.30 -4.02
C TYR A 99 1.63 -18.35 -4.23
N LEU A 100 1.03 -19.51 -4.49
CA LEU A 100 -0.43 -19.62 -4.64
C LEU A 100 -1.16 -19.33 -3.33
N THR A 101 -0.63 -19.85 -2.22
CA THR A 101 -1.15 -19.55 -0.88
C THR A 101 -0.74 -18.15 -0.46
N ASN A 102 0.50 -17.76 -0.74
CA ASN A 102 1.05 -16.44 -0.44
C ASN A 102 0.22 -15.30 -1.03
N HIS A 103 -0.16 -15.41 -2.30
CA HIS A 103 -0.92 -14.37 -3.01
C HIS A 103 -2.43 -14.58 -2.96
N ARG A 104 -2.93 -15.49 -2.13
CA ARG A 104 -4.38 -15.63 -1.96
C ARG A 104 -4.94 -14.37 -1.31
N GLY A 105 -5.91 -13.72 -1.96
CA GLY A 105 -6.49 -12.47 -1.47
C GLY A 105 -5.66 -11.22 -1.75
N HIS A 106 -4.60 -11.31 -2.57
CA HIS A 106 -3.73 -10.19 -2.94
C HIS A 106 -4.52 -8.96 -3.41
N LEU A 107 -4.38 -7.84 -2.70
CA LEU A 107 -5.12 -6.58 -2.88
C LEU A 107 -6.67 -6.69 -2.75
N MET A 108 -7.21 -7.82 -2.31
CA MET A 108 -8.66 -8.07 -2.22
C MET A 108 -9.15 -8.22 -0.78
N PHE A 109 -8.43 -8.91 0.09
CA PHE A 109 -8.80 -9.08 1.50
C PHE A 109 -7.60 -9.52 2.31
N VAL A 110 -7.61 -9.23 3.62
CA VAL A 110 -6.67 -9.82 4.58
C VAL A 110 -7.16 -11.23 4.93
N ARG A 111 -6.27 -12.22 4.89
CA ARG A 111 -6.64 -13.60 5.22
C ARG A 111 -6.79 -13.75 6.73
N PRO A 112 -7.74 -14.56 7.24
CA PRO A 112 -7.95 -14.71 8.69
C PRO A 112 -6.70 -15.17 9.47
N GLU A 113 -5.79 -15.91 8.82
CA GLU A 113 -4.52 -16.35 9.40
C GLU A 113 -3.44 -15.26 9.49
N GLU A 114 -3.62 -14.11 8.84
CA GLU A 114 -2.65 -13.00 8.80
C GLU A 114 -2.80 -12.07 10.03
N THR A 115 -2.77 -12.66 11.22
CA THR A 115 -3.04 -11.96 12.50
C THR A 115 -1.98 -10.93 12.91
N HIS A 116 -0.86 -10.87 12.18
CA HIS A 116 0.22 -9.89 12.37
C HIS A 116 -0.14 -8.51 11.79
N ILE A 117 -1.20 -8.42 10.98
CA ILE A 117 -1.69 -7.16 10.40
C ILE A 117 -2.63 -6.50 11.41
N SER A 118 -2.19 -5.38 11.99
CA SER A 118 -2.97 -4.56 12.91
C SER A 118 -3.45 -3.26 12.24
N PRO A 119 -4.53 -2.62 12.72
CA PRO A 119 -4.97 -1.33 12.21
C PRO A 119 -3.87 -0.26 12.24
N GLU A 120 -3.04 -0.24 13.29
CA GLU A 120 -1.88 0.65 13.40
C GLU A 120 -0.87 0.42 12.26
N LEU A 121 -0.52 -0.84 12.00
CA LEU A 121 0.40 -1.19 10.92
C LEU A 121 -0.20 -0.80 9.57
N VAL A 122 -1.48 -1.06 9.36
CA VAL A 122 -2.19 -0.66 8.15
C VAL A 122 -2.10 0.84 7.95
N ARG A 123 -2.48 1.65 8.95
CA ARG A 123 -2.41 3.12 8.87
C ARG A 123 -1.00 3.62 8.54
N SER A 124 0.04 2.96 9.04
CA SER A 124 1.44 3.33 8.79
C SER A 124 1.98 2.94 7.41
N THR A 125 1.32 2.02 6.70
CA THR A 125 1.80 1.43 5.43
C THR A 125 0.90 1.72 4.24
N THR A 126 -0.25 2.36 4.46
CA THR A 126 -1.23 2.71 3.42
C THR A 126 -1.51 4.20 3.39
N LEU A 127 -2.20 4.69 2.35
CA LEU A 127 -2.66 6.07 2.33
C LEU A 127 -3.96 6.20 3.12
N SER A 128 -3.87 6.20 4.45
CA SER A 128 -5.02 6.29 5.34
C SER A 128 -4.89 7.45 6.32
N GLY A 129 -6.02 8.11 6.57
CA GLY A 129 -6.06 9.25 7.48
C GLY A 129 -7.42 9.94 7.46
N THR A 130 -7.60 10.90 8.35
CA THR A 130 -8.76 11.80 8.29
C THR A 130 -8.75 12.61 6.98
N GLU A 131 -9.89 13.17 6.61
CA GLU A 131 -10.00 14.00 5.40
C GLU A 131 -8.90 15.09 5.32
N SER A 132 -8.63 15.79 6.42
CA SER A 132 -7.62 16.86 6.48
C SER A 132 -6.17 16.35 6.35
N GLU A 133 -5.86 15.21 6.97
CA GLU A 133 -4.55 14.55 6.84
C GLU A 133 -4.29 14.09 5.40
N LEU A 134 -5.32 13.53 4.75
CA LEU A 134 -5.24 13.06 3.38
C LEU A 134 -5.11 14.21 2.38
N ILE A 135 -5.87 15.30 2.55
CA ILE A 135 -5.72 16.51 1.74
C ILE A 135 -4.28 17.04 1.85
N THR A 136 -3.74 17.11 3.06
CA THR A 136 -2.36 17.56 3.30
C THR A 136 -1.35 16.65 2.58
N SER A 137 -1.52 15.34 2.72
CA SER A 137 -0.61 14.34 2.12
C SER A 137 -0.66 14.38 0.59
N LEU A 138 -1.84 14.41 0.00
CA LEU A 138 -2.02 14.47 -1.45
C LEU A 138 -1.56 15.81 -2.05
N SER A 139 -1.79 16.92 -1.34
CA SER A 139 -1.27 18.24 -1.74
C SER A 139 0.26 18.25 -1.76
N ALA A 140 0.90 17.56 -0.81
CA ALA A 140 2.35 17.41 -0.81
C ALA A 140 2.86 16.58 -2.00
N LEU A 141 2.16 15.49 -2.37
CA LEU A 141 2.51 14.68 -3.56
C LEU A 141 2.37 15.50 -4.85
N LYS A 142 1.30 16.28 -4.98
CA LYS A 142 1.11 17.21 -6.10
C LYS A 142 2.22 18.25 -6.17
N ALA A 143 2.58 18.85 -5.04
CA ALA A 143 3.68 19.82 -4.95
C ALA A 143 5.04 19.21 -5.27
N ALA A 144 5.25 17.92 -4.96
CA ALA A 144 6.45 17.18 -5.34
C ALA A 144 6.54 16.90 -6.85
N GLY A 145 5.43 17.06 -7.59
CA GLY A 145 5.39 16.91 -9.05
C GLY A 145 4.70 15.64 -9.54
N TYR A 146 4.06 14.86 -8.66
CA TYR A 146 3.21 13.76 -9.11
C TYR A 146 1.98 14.29 -9.85
N THR A 147 1.72 13.73 -11.04
CA THR A 147 0.58 14.13 -11.87
C THR A 147 -0.68 13.32 -11.61
N GLU A 148 -0.55 12.09 -11.10
CA GLU A 148 -1.66 11.16 -10.87
C GLU A 148 -1.49 10.40 -9.56
N VAL A 149 -2.62 10.06 -8.93
CA VAL A 149 -2.71 9.08 -7.87
C VAL A 149 -3.86 8.12 -8.20
N THR A 150 -3.69 6.86 -7.86
CA THR A 150 -4.71 5.82 -8.03
C THR A 150 -5.04 5.24 -6.67
N ILE A 151 -6.34 5.24 -6.32
CA ILE A 151 -6.85 4.55 -5.15
C ILE A 151 -7.62 3.33 -5.62
N GLN A 152 -7.17 2.15 -5.23
CA GLN A 152 -7.98 0.95 -5.43
C GLN A 152 -9.00 0.83 -4.31
N LEU A 153 -10.26 0.65 -4.68
CA LEU A 153 -11.32 0.24 -3.77
C LEU A 153 -11.32 -1.27 -3.62
N VAL A 154 -11.69 -1.74 -2.43
CA VAL A 154 -11.82 -3.16 -2.12
C VAL A 154 -13.25 -3.60 -2.41
N HIS A 155 -13.43 -4.84 -2.86
CA HIS A 155 -14.75 -5.43 -3.12
C HIS A 155 -15.65 -5.33 -1.88
N ASP A 156 -16.94 -5.05 -2.08
CA ASP A 156 -17.95 -4.83 -1.03
C ASP A 156 -17.73 -3.56 -0.18
N HIS A 157 -16.76 -2.71 -0.57
CA HIS A 157 -16.45 -1.43 0.07
C HIS A 157 -16.49 -0.25 -0.91
N GLU A 158 -17.29 -0.35 -1.97
CA GLU A 158 -17.38 0.64 -3.05
C GLU A 158 -17.93 2.00 -2.56
N ALA A 159 -18.67 2.03 -1.45
CA ALA A 159 -19.13 3.26 -0.80
C ALA A 159 -17.98 4.20 -0.40
N ALA A 160 -16.76 3.67 -0.22
CA ALA A 160 -15.56 4.47 0.03
C ALA A 160 -15.24 5.45 -1.12
N LEU A 161 -15.77 5.22 -2.33
CA LEU A 161 -15.66 6.16 -3.44
C LEU A 161 -16.13 7.57 -3.06
N GLU A 162 -17.23 7.67 -2.32
CA GLU A 162 -17.82 8.96 -1.90
C GLU A 162 -16.93 9.68 -0.88
N ASP A 163 -16.26 8.94 -0.01
CA ASP A 163 -15.33 9.52 0.96
C ASP A 163 -14.06 10.04 0.27
N TRP A 164 -13.50 9.26 -0.66
CA TRP A 164 -12.36 9.69 -1.47
C TRP A 164 -12.70 10.88 -2.38
N ALA A 165 -13.91 10.93 -2.93
CA ALA A 165 -14.36 12.04 -3.76
C ALA A 165 -14.34 13.38 -3.00
N LYS A 166 -14.75 13.39 -1.72
CA LYS A 166 -14.67 14.59 -0.85
C LYS A 166 -13.24 15.07 -0.68
N VAL A 167 -12.30 14.15 -0.41
CA VAL A 167 -10.88 14.46 -0.30
C VAL A 167 -10.36 15.06 -1.61
N PHE A 168 -10.61 14.43 -2.76
CA PHE A 168 -10.09 14.89 -4.05
C PHE A 168 -10.65 16.23 -4.49
N ALA A 169 -11.90 16.54 -4.17
CA ALA A 169 -12.51 17.84 -4.46
C ALA A 169 -11.74 19.01 -3.81
N GLN A 170 -10.97 18.75 -2.76
CA GLN A 170 -10.22 19.76 -2.01
C GLN A 170 -8.73 19.86 -2.39
N VAL A 171 -8.21 18.92 -3.21
CA VAL A 171 -6.80 18.87 -3.66
C VAL A 171 -6.62 19.50 -5.06
N ALA A 172 -7.73 19.87 -5.70
CA ALA A 172 -7.80 20.41 -7.06
C ALA A 172 -6.86 21.61 -7.33
#